data_AF-A0A3M1QS10-F1
#
_entry.id   AF-A0A3M1QS10-F1
#
_cell.length_a   1.000
_cell.length_b   1.000
_cell.length_c   1.000
_cell.angle_alpha   90.00
_cell.angle_beta   90.00
_cell.angle_gamma   90.00
#
_symmetry.space_group_name_H-M   'P 1'
#
loop_
_entity.id
_entity.type
_entity.pdbx_description
1 polymer ?
#
loop_
_entity_poly.entity_id
_entity_poly.type
_entity_poly.pdbx_seq_one_letter_code
_entity_poly.pdbx_strand_id
1 'polypeptide(L)'
;MVESTASDRNKLHELGYKIFLDRYAQKDMTRETLAVGDTVIVVVDSATGQREIGTVTALDLPTVTVELLDGEVVTRDVEHVDKPLETEPEQLMERVARGVAQAEATDELRELWAERFRWLLDGWKFVPGGRILAGAGTDQELTYYNCMPPEQEILTIDGYKPIAEVKVGDLVVTHRNRLRPVLHKFERETEEPLYIIKPKKVAFDELRVTGDHKVLIIRSEWVNAKHKSRDGLRLKEEPQWIPAKDLKPGDYVALVYQVDETRKIEPFLMGAMIPNPVHDTMPITTIAPDFVSWPQFIADEIIELAADFEYDNLKWVRIDEIRTENYTGAVLDIEVEEDHSLVSAGVVISNCYVIPSPHDSREGIMRTLGQMTEIMSRG
;
A
#
# COMPACT_ATOMS: atom_id res chain seq x y z
N MET A 1 -30.21 -1.40 -36.07
CA MET A 1 -29.26 -2.10 -35.17
C MET A 1 -30.04 -3.23 -34.52
N VAL A 2 -29.44 -4.40 -34.33
CA VAL A 2 -30.06 -5.46 -33.52
C VAL A 2 -29.72 -5.13 -32.07
N GLU A 3 -30.73 -4.91 -31.22
CA GLU A 3 -30.50 -4.79 -29.79
C GLU A 3 -30.12 -6.17 -29.25
N SER A 4 -29.03 -6.24 -28.48
CA SER A 4 -28.68 -7.48 -27.78
C SER A 4 -29.75 -7.79 -26.74
N THR A 5 -30.07 -9.07 -26.58
CA THR A 5 -30.86 -9.53 -25.44
C THR A 5 -30.20 -9.12 -24.12
N ALA A 6 -30.99 -8.90 -23.07
CA ALA A 6 -30.50 -8.36 -21.81
C ALA A 6 -29.31 -9.16 -21.23
N SER A 7 -29.30 -10.49 -21.41
CA SER A 7 -28.26 -11.42 -20.99
C SER A 7 -26.91 -11.33 -21.71
N ASP A 8 -26.79 -10.56 -22.80
CA ASP A 8 -25.50 -10.33 -23.48
C ASP A 8 -24.89 -8.96 -23.14
N ARG A 9 -25.53 -8.13 -22.29
CA ARG A 9 -25.09 -6.74 -22.02
C ARG A 9 -23.80 -6.64 -21.21
N ASN A 10 -23.69 -7.39 -20.11
CA ASN A 10 -22.54 -7.33 -19.21
C ASN A 10 -21.56 -8.50 -19.44
N LYS A 11 -21.85 -9.35 -20.43
CA LYS A 11 -21.11 -10.56 -20.75
C LYS A 11 -19.63 -10.30 -21.06
N LEU A 12 -18.76 -10.94 -20.29
CA LEU A 12 -17.31 -10.85 -20.46
C LEU A 12 -16.80 -11.90 -21.43
N HIS A 13 -15.69 -11.61 -22.12
CA HIS A 13 -14.87 -12.65 -22.73
C HIS A 13 -14.16 -13.42 -21.60
N GLU A 14 -13.88 -14.71 -21.83
CA GLU A 14 -13.18 -15.65 -20.95
C GLU A 14 -12.10 -15.03 -20.02
N LEU A 15 -11.10 -14.33 -20.57
CA LEU A 15 -10.06 -13.67 -19.75
C LEU A 15 -10.63 -12.60 -18.80
N GLY A 16 -11.58 -11.80 -19.26
CA GLY A 16 -12.28 -10.82 -18.43
C GLY A 16 -13.11 -11.49 -17.34
N TYR A 17 -13.79 -12.60 -17.67
CA TYR A 17 -14.55 -13.41 -16.71
C TYR A 17 -13.63 -14.00 -15.62
N LYS A 18 -12.44 -14.48 -16.00
CA LYS A 18 -11.41 -14.93 -15.03
C LYS A 18 -10.90 -13.80 -14.14
N ILE A 19 -10.67 -12.60 -14.68
CA ILE A 19 -10.28 -11.43 -13.88
C ILE A 19 -11.41 -11.01 -12.92
N PHE A 20 -12.66 -11.06 -13.36
CA PHE A 20 -13.84 -10.78 -12.53
C PHE A 20 -13.91 -11.72 -11.32
N LEU A 21 -13.89 -13.04 -11.55
CA LEU A 21 -13.95 -14.03 -10.47
C LEU A 21 -12.73 -13.93 -9.54
N ASP A 22 -11.51 -13.72 -10.08
CA ASP A 22 -10.29 -13.70 -9.27
C ASP A 22 -10.18 -12.45 -8.38
N ARG A 23 -10.62 -11.29 -8.86
CA ARG A 23 -10.31 -9.98 -8.25
C ARG A 23 -11.49 -9.19 -7.70
N TYR A 24 -12.71 -9.43 -8.18
CA TYR A 24 -13.84 -8.53 -7.89
C TYR A 24 -15.09 -9.25 -7.35
N ALA A 25 -15.28 -10.52 -7.69
CA ALA A 25 -16.32 -11.35 -7.10
C ALA A 25 -16.08 -11.53 -5.59
N GLN A 26 -17.13 -11.42 -4.79
CA GLN A 26 -17.13 -11.85 -3.40
C GLN A 26 -16.90 -13.37 -3.35
N LYS A 27 -16.05 -13.84 -2.43
CA LYS A 27 -15.65 -15.25 -2.28
C LYS A 27 -16.10 -15.81 -0.93
N ASP A 28 -16.35 -17.12 -0.89
CA ASP A 28 -16.49 -17.88 0.36
C ASP A 28 -15.10 -18.04 1.00
N MET A 29 -14.83 -17.24 2.03
CA MET A 29 -13.54 -17.22 2.72
C MET A 29 -13.34 -18.40 3.66
N THR A 30 -14.42 -19.00 4.20
CA THR A 30 -14.34 -20.20 5.06
C THR A 30 -14.31 -21.48 4.25
N ARG A 31 -14.81 -21.44 3.00
CA ARG A 31 -14.98 -22.57 2.06
C ARG A 31 -15.96 -23.63 2.58
N GLU A 32 -16.75 -23.31 3.61
CA GLU A 32 -17.73 -24.21 4.23
C GLU A 32 -18.89 -24.54 3.29
N THR A 33 -19.16 -23.71 2.28
CA THR A 33 -20.23 -23.95 1.30
C THR A 33 -19.79 -24.72 0.06
N LEU A 34 -18.52 -25.15 -0.03
CA LEU A 34 -17.94 -25.79 -1.21
C LEU A 34 -18.56 -27.19 -1.49
N ALA A 35 -19.06 -27.38 -2.71
CA ALA A 35 -19.81 -28.55 -3.14
C ALA A 35 -19.45 -28.99 -4.58
N VAL A 36 -19.76 -30.24 -4.92
CA VAL A 36 -19.64 -30.74 -6.30
C VAL A 36 -20.66 -30.02 -7.19
N GLY A 37 -20.19 -29.50 -8.33
CA GLY A 37 -20.96 -28.64 -9.24
C GLY A 37 -20.74 -27.14 -9.06
N ASP A 38 -19.99 -26.69 -8.04
CA ASP A 38 -19.61 -25.28 -7.91
C ASP A 38 -18.60 -24.87 -8.99
N THR A 39 -18.80 -23.66 -9.56
CA THR A 39 -17.75 -22.91 -10.26
C THR A 39 -16.70 -22.45 -9.25
N VAL A 40 -15.43 -22.72 -9.51
CA VAL A 40 -14.31 -22.36 -8.63
C VAL A 40 -13.12 -21.81 -9.41
N ILE A 41 -12.23 -21.16 -8.70
CA ILE A 41 -10.91 -20.73 -9.19
C ILE A 41 -9.86 -21.58 -8.49
N VAL A 42 -9.00 -22.24 -9.26
CA VAL A 42 -8.00 -23.18 -8.74
C VAL A 42 -6.59 -22.78 -9.17
N VAL A 43 -5.63 -22.86 -8.26
CA VAL A 43 -4.20 -22.65 -8.56
C VAL A 43 -3.67 -23.86 -9.34
N VAL A 44 -3.44 -23.68 -10.64
CA VAL A 44 -2.91 -24.73 -11.52
C VAL A 44 -1.39 -24.86 -11.39
N ASP A 45 -0.67 -23.75 -11.20
CA ASP A 45 0.77 -23.73 -10.94
C ASP A 45 1.09 -22.87 -9.71
N SER A 46 1.55 -23.53 -8.64
CA SER A 46 1.95 -22.89 -7.38
C SER A 46 3.26 -22.09 -7.47
N ALA A 47 4.08 -22.28 -8.51
CA ALA A 47 5.34 -21.56 -8.68
C ALA A 47 5.18 -20.19 -9.36
N THR A 48 4.29 -20.09 -10.36
CA THR A 48 3.90 -18.81 -10.97
C THR A 48 2.68 -18.17 -10.31
N GLY A 49 1.91 -18.94 -9.53
CA GLY A 49 0.62 -18.51 -8.99
C GLY A 49 -0.49 -18.47 -10.04
N GLN A 50 -0.33 -19.15 -11.20
CA GLN A 50 -1.35 -19.20 -12.24
C GLN A 50 -2.63 -19.85 -11.71
N ARG A 51 -3.76 -19.20 -12.00
CA ARG A 51 -5.11 -19.66 -11.65
C ARG A 51 -5.94 -19.84 -12.90
N GLU A 52 -6.77 -20.87 -12.89
CA GLU A 52 -7.79 -21.14 -13.92
C GLU A 52 -9.17 -21.33 -13.28
N ILE A 53 -10.22 -21.20 -14.10
CA ILE A 53 -11.60 -21.50 -13.70
C ILE A 53 -11.89 -22.97 -13.99
N GLY A 54 -12.67 -23.61 -13.13
CA GLY A 54 -13.26 -24.91 -13.41
C GLY A 54 -14.50 -25.20 -12.57
N THR A 55 -15.04 -26.41 -12.75
CA THR A 55 -16.17 -26.93 -11.97
C THR A 55 -15.67 -28.02 -11.02
N VAL A 56 -16.09 -27.99 -9.75
CA VAL A 56 -15.77 -29.07 -8.80
C VAL A 56 -16.46 -30.37 -9.22
N THR A 57 -15.68 -31.43 -9.46
CA THR A 57 -16.20 -32.75 -9.85
C THR A 57 -16.09 -33.80 -8.73
N ALA A 58 -15.17 -33.64 -7.78
CA ALA A 58 -15.07 -34.47 -6.58
C ALA A 58 -14.51 -33.70 -5.36
N LEU A 59 -14.89 -34.14 -4.16
CA LEU A 59 -14.49 -33.57 -2.86
C LEU A 59 -14.05 -34.69 -1.92
N ASP A 60 -12.74 -34.90 -1.85
CA ASP A 60 -12.07 -35.93 -1.06
C ASP A 60 -11.10 -35.24 -0.08
N LEU A 61 -11.68 -34.54 0.90
CA LEU A 61 -10.96 -33.56 1.73
C LEU A 61 -9.70 -34.15 2.42
N PRO A 62 -8.56 -33.42 2.42
CA PRO A 62 -8.43 -32.00 2.05
C PRO A 62 -8.34 -31.74 0.54
N THR A 63 -8.38 -32.76 -0.31
CA THR A 63 -8.28 -32.57 -1.77
C THR A 63 -9.62 -32.33 -2.45
N VAL A 64 -9.58 -31.50 -3.48
CA VAL A 64 -10.68 -31.15 -4.37
C VAL A 64 -10.24 -31.49 -5.79
N THR A 65 -11.12 -32.12 -6.57
CA THR A 65 -10.90 -32.34 -8.01
C THR A 65 -11.79 -31.42 -8.82
N VAL A 66 -11.17 -30.72 -9.78
CA VAL A 66 -11.77 -29.65 -10.58
C VAL A 66 -11.54 -29.95 -12.06
N GLU A 67 -12.60 -29.88 -12.86
CA GLU A 67 -12.54 -29.92 -14.32
C GLU A 67 -12.47 -28.48 -14.85
N LEU A 68 -11.35 -28.12 -15.49
CA LEU A 68 -11.10 -26.79 -16.02
C LEU A 68 -11.93 -26.53 -17.30
N LEU A 69 -12.05 -25.25 -17.69
CA LEU A 69 -12.84 -24.85 -18.88
C LEU A 69 -12.33 -25.45 -20.22
N ASP A 70 -11.08 -25.93 -20.28
CA ASP A 70 -10.50 -26.62 -21.43
C ASP A 70 -10.64 -28.16 -21.38
N GLY A 71 -11.16 -28.70 -20.27
CA GLY A 71 -11.30 -30.14 -20.01
C GLY A 71 -10.09 -30.81 -19.34
N GLU A 72 -9.06 -30.08 -18.92
CA GLU A 72 -8.05 -30.66 -18.02
C GLU A 72 -8.66 -30.88 -16.62
N VAL A 73 -8.41 -32.05 -16.02
CA VAL A 73 -8.87 -32.38 -14.67
C VAL A 73 -7.69 -32.27 -13.70
N VAL A 74 -7.77 -31.31 -12.78
CA VAL A 74 -6.75 -31.04 -11.77
C VAL A 74 -7.26 -31.38 -10.37
N THR A 75 -6.45 -32.11 -9.60
CA THR A 75 -6.66 -32.29 -8.15
C THR A 75 -5.72 -31.37 -7.39
N ARG A 76 -6.25 -30.61 -6.44
CA ARG A 76 -5.50 -29.67 -5.58
C ARG A 76 -5.99 -29.78 -4.13
N ASP A 77 -5.24 -29.21 -3.20
CA ASP A 77 -5.73 -29.01 -1.84
C ASP A 77 -6.80 -27.90 -1.81
N VAL A 78 -7.78 -28.00 -0.92
CA VAL A 78 -8.86 -27.02 -0.75
C VAL A 78 -8.35 -25.61 -0.44
N GLU A 79 -7.18 -25.46 0.19
CA GLU A 79 -6.52 -24.16 0.37
C GLU A 79 -6.22 -23.43 -0.96
N HIS A 80 -6.04 -24.20 -2.06
CA HIS A 80 -5.72 -23.69 -3.40
C HIS A 80 -6.96 -23.48 -4.27
N VAL A 81 -8.17 -23.61 -3.70
CA VAL A 81 -9.46 -23.46 -4.39
C VAL A 81 -10.24 -22.32 -3.76
N ASP A 82 -10.52 -21.27 -4.53
CA ASP A 82 -11.40 -20.17 -4.14
C ASP A 82 -12.80 -20.40 -4.73
N LYS A 83 -13.84 -20.41 -3.89
CA LYS A 83 -15.25 -20.40 -4.34
C LYS A 83 -15.76 -18.95 -4.46
N PRO A 84 -16.05 -18.44 -5.66
CA PRO A 84 -16.84 -17.23 -5.81
C PRO A 84 -18.29 -17.46 -5.36
N LEU A 85 -18.85 -16.49 -4.65
CA LEU A 85 -20.29 -16.36 -4.35
C LEU A 85 -21.01 -15.56 -5.43
N GLU A 86 -20.28 -14.67 -6.13
CA GLU A 86 -20.74 -13.94 -7.30
C GLU A 86 -20.16 -14.59 -8.56
N THR A 87 -20.98 -15.32 -9.30
CA THR A 87 -20.60 -15.98 -10.56
C THR A 87 -20.92 -15.15 -11.79
N GLU A 88 -21.75 -14.11 -11.69
CA GLU A 88 -22.12 -13.24 -12.82
C GLU A 88 -21.80 -11.77 -12.54
N PRO A 89 -21.31 -10.99 -13.53
CA PRO A 89 -20.99 -9.56 -13.35
C PRO A 89 -22.17 -8.72 -12.83
N GLU A 90 -23.39 -9.07 -13.23
CA GLU A 90 -24.66 -8.55 -12.74
C GLU A 90 -24.73 -8.46 -11.20
N GLN A 91 -24.28 -9.53 -10.51
CA GLN A 91 -24.36 -9.64 -9.04
C GLN A 91 -23.42 -8.64 -8.36
N LEU A 92 -22.17 -8.57 -8.86
CA LEU A 92 -21.18 -7.56 -8.48
C LEU A 92 -21.73 -6.14 -8.72
N MET A 93 -22.37 -5.88 -9.87
CA MET A 93 -22.95 -4.57 -10.15
C MET A 93 -24.11 -4.22 -9.19
N GLU A 94 -24.92 -5.18 -8.80
CA GLU A 94 -26.01 -5.00 -7.82
C GLU A 94 -25.48 -4.76 -6.40
N ARG A 95 -24.47 -5.52 -5.97
CA ARG A 95 -23.78 -5.31 -4.70
C ARG A 95 -23.13 -3.94 -4.63
N VAL A 96 -22.36 -3.54 -5.65
CA VAL A 96 -21.67 -2.24 -5.69
C VAL A 96 -22.68 -1.10 -5.71
N ALA A 97 -23.74 -1.19 -6.51
CA ALA A 97 -24.79 -0.17 -6.57
C ALA A 97 -25.53 0.00 -5.22
N ARG A 98 -25.95 -1.10 -4.59
CA ARG A 98 -26.56 -1.12 -3.25
C ARG A 98 -25.61 -0.58 -2.18
N GLY A 99 -24.32 -0.91 -2.29
CA GLY A 99 -23.27 -0.47 -1.36
C GLY A 99 -23.01 1.02 -1.41
N VAL A 100 -22.75 1.58 -2.61
CA VAL A 100 -22.53 3.03 -2.79
C VAL A 100 -23.76 3.84 -2.38
N ALA A 101 -24.97 3.32 -2.64
CA ALA A 101 -26.21 3.98 -2.24
C ALA A 101 -26.41 4.12 -0.71
N GLN A 102 -25.69 3.36 0.15
CA GLN A 102 -25.86 3.45 1.61
C GLN A 102 -25.51 4.83 2.19
N ALA A 103 -24.73 5.65 1.48
CA ALA A 103 -24.43 7.02 1.84
C ALA A 103 -25.66 7.95 1.87
N GLU A 104 -26.77 7.54 1.24
CA GLU A 104 -28.02 8.30 1.19
C GLU A 104 -28.80 8.21 2.51
N ALA A 105 -29.50 9.30 2.85
CA ALA A 105 -30.01 9.55 4.19
C ALA A 105 -31.30 8.79 4.56
N THR A 106 -32.08 8.33 3.59
CA THR A 106 -33.34 7.59 3.81
C THR A 106 -33.41 6.36 2.89
N ASP A 107 -34.18 5.35 3.27
CA ASP A 107 -34.23 4.09 2.53
C ASP A 107 -34.86 4.25 1.14
N GLU A 108 -35.78 5.21 0.95
CA GLU A 108 -36.34 5.56 -0.36
C GLU A 108 -35.29 6.21 -1.28
N LEU A 109 -34.36 7.00 -0.72
CA LEU A 109 -33.23 7.54 -1.48
C LEU A 109 -32.21 6.44 -1.79
N ARG A 110 -31.94 5.54 -0.85
CA ARG A 110 -31.04 4.39 -1.05
C ARG A 110 -31.54 3.48 -2.17
N GLU A 111 -32.83 3.17 -2.21
CA GLU A 111 -33.44 2.38 -3.29
C GLU A 111 -33.36 3.12 -4.64
N LEU A 112 -33.80 4.39 -4.69
CA LEU A 112 -33.76 5.23 -5.90
C LEU A 112 -32.34 5.39 -6.47
N TRP A 113 -31.33 5.52 -5.62
CA TRP A 113 -29.94 5.64 -6.06
C TRP A 113 -29.29 4.30 -6.38
N ALA A 114 -29.66 3.21 -5.69
CA ALA A 114 -29.21 1.86 -6.07
C ALA A 114 -29.68 1.50 -7.49
N GLU A 115 -30.94 1.80 -7.86
CA GLU A 115 -31.42 1.63 -9.24
C GLU A 115 -30.57 2.43 -10.24
N ARG A 116 -30.29 3.71 -9.93
CA ARG A 116 -29.52 4.61 -10.80
C ARG A 116 -28.07 4.19 -10.95
N PHE A 117 -27.41 3.77 -9.86
CA PHE A 117 -26.04 3.25 -9.91
C PHE A 117 -26.01 1.91 -10.65
N ARG A 118 -26.99 1.02 -10.47
CA ARG A 118 -27.07 -0.24 -11.22
C ARG A 118 -27.28 0.00 -12.72
N TRP A 119 -28.08 0.99 -13.10
CA TRP A 119 -28.23 1.44 -14.49
C TRP A 119 -26.94 2.06 -15.04
N LEU A 120 -26.18 2.79 -14.22
CA LEU A 120 -24.90 3.41 -14.60
C LEU A 120 -23.79 2.37 -14.81
N LEU A 121 -23.79 1.26 -14.06
CA LEU A 121 -22.87 0.14 -14.24
C LEU A 121 -23.26 -0.76 -15.43
N ASP A 122 -24.56 -0.92 -15.71
CA ASP A 122 -25.08 -1.79 -16.77
C ASP A 122 -24.46 -1.51 -18.15
N GLY A 123 -24.21 -2.55 -18.95
CA GLY A 123 -23.56 -2.47 -20.26
C GLY A 123 -22.17 -1.85 -20.22
N TRP A 124 -21.48 -1.92 -19.07
CA TRP A 124 -20.18 -1.30 -18.82
C TRP A 124 -20.12 0.21 -19.10
N LYS A 125 -21.25 0.92 -18.99
CA LYS A 125 -21.34 2.38 -19.22
C LYS A 125 -20.41 3.19 -18.30
N PHE A 126 -20.14 2.67 -17.10
CA PHE A 126 -19.15 3.16 -16.16
C PHE A 126 -18.51 1.96 -15.44
N VAL A 127 -17.20 2.02 -15.23
CA VAL A 127 -16.45 1.00 -14.50
C VAL A 127 -15.66 1.69 -13.38
N PRO A 128 -16.06 1.54 -12.11
CA PRO A 128 -15.33 2.13 -10.99
C PRO A 128 -14.01 1.39 -10.75
N GLY A 129 -13.08 2.02 -10.02
CA GLY A 129 -11.77 1.45 -9.72
C GLY A 129 -11.86 0.12 -8.97
N GLY A 130 -10.89 -0.79 -9.20
CA GLY A 130 -10.98 -2.19 -8.75
C GLY A 130 -11.24 -2.41 -7.25
N ARG A 131 -10.77 -1.51 -6.37
CA ARG A 131 -11.10 -1.57 -4.92
C ARG A 131 -12.57 -1.29 -4.62
N ILE A 132 -13.24 -0.45 -5.41
CA ILE A 132 -14.67 -0.17 -5.29
C ILE A 132 -15.47 -1.38 -5.73
N LEU A 133 -15.06 -2.06 -6.82
CA LEU A 133 -15.66 -3.33 -7.25
C LEU A 133 -15.52 -4.41 -6.16
N ALA A 134 -14.33 -4.58 -5.59
CA ALA A 134 -14.10 -5.56 -4.54
C ALA A 134 -14.88 -5.24 -3.25
N GLY A 135 -14.77 -4.01 -2.72
CA GLY A 135 -15.23 -3.68 -1.37
C GLY A 135 -16.66 -3.15 -1.24
N ALA A 136 -17.18 -2.40 -2.21
CA ALA A 136 -18.47 -1.72 -2.03
C ALA A 136 -19.61 -2.73 -1.85
N GLY A 137 -20.40 -2.56 -0.78
CA GLY A 137 -21.51 -3.47 -0.44
C GLY A 137 -21.08 -4.77 0.25
N THR A 138 -19.83 -4.86 0.72
CA THR A 138 -19.31 -5.92 1.60
C THR A 138 -18.88 -5.34 2.95
N ASP A 139 -18.66 -6.21 3.95
CA ASP A 139 -18.05 -5.85 5.23
C ASP A 139 -16.51 -5.79 5.18
N GLN A 140 -15.89 -5.74 3.99
CA GLN A 140 -14.44 -5.62 3.86
C GLN A 140 -13.99 -4.18 4.10
N GLU A 141 -13.20 -3.96 5.16
CA GLU A 141 -12.53 -2.68 5.48
C GLU A 141 -11.36 -2.39 4.50
N LEU A 142 -11.66 -2.31 3.21
CA LEU A 142 -10.73 -1.85 2.18
C LEU A 142 -10.58 -0.33 2.26
N THR A 143 -9.76 0.14 3.20
CA THR A 143 -9.43 1.57 3.27
C THR A 143 -8.77 2.04 1.97
N TYR A 144 -9.12 3.25 1.55
CA TYR A 144 -8.54 3.92 0.37
C TYR A 144 -7.42 4.88 0.76
N TYR A 145 -7.11 4.97 2.05
CA TYR A 145 -6.67 6.20 2.69
C TYR A 145 -5.64 5.93 3.78
N ASN A 146 -4.36 5.93 3.38
CA ASN A 146 -3.23 6.08 4.28
C ASN A 146 -3.39 7.44 4.99
N CYS A 147 -3.49 7.48 6.31
CA CYS A 147 -3.71 8.74 7.04
C CYS A 147 -2.94 8.80 8.37
N MET A 148 -2.95 9.98 9.00
CA MET A 148 -2.34 10.35 10.27
C MET A 148 -3.33 11.16 11.12
N PRO A 149 -3.26 11.14 12.45
CA PRO A 149 -4.09 12.01 13.29
C PRO A 149 -3.66 13.49 13.18
N PRO A 150 -4.52 14.47 13.52
CA PRO A 150 -4.30 15.89 13.23
C PRO A 150 -3.02 16.49 13.84
N GLU A 151 -2.65 16.00 15.02
CA GLU A 151 -1.44 16.38 15.77
C GLU A 151 -0.13 15.82 15.21
N GLN A 152 -0.16 14.86 14.28
CA GLN A 152 1.03 14.18 13.78
C GLN A 152 1.95 15.15 13.03
N GLU A 153 3.21 15.25 13.44
CA GLU A 153 4.14 16.24 12.90
C GLU A 153 4.77 15.83 11.56
N ILE A 154 4.76 16.76 10.61
CA ILE A 154 5.40 16.66 9.29
C ILE A 154 6.65 17.56 9.27
N LEU A 155 7.75 17.08 8.69
CA LEU A 155 8.97 17.87 8.54
C LEU A 155 8.86 18.82 7.34
N THR A 156 8.68 20.11 7.64
CA THR A 156 8.63 21.22 6.68
C THR A 156 9.97 21.94 6.56
N ILE A 157 10.09 22.88 5.61
CA ILE A 157 11.22 23.81 5.53
C ILE A 157 11.43 24.63 6.81
N ASP A 158 10.35 24.95 7.53
CA ASP A 158 10.37 25.75 8.77
C ASP A 158 10.56 24.88 10.04
N GLY A 159 10.78 23.56 9.88
CA GLY A 159 10.84 22.58 10.95
C GLY A 159 9.60 21.69 11.02
N TYR A 160 9.39 21.02 12.15
CA TYR A 160 8.21 20.17 12.36
C TYR A 160 6.94 20.99 12.54
N LYS A 161 5.82 20.48 11.99
CA LYS A 161 4.52 21.14 11.96
C LYS A 161 3.39 20.10 11.96
N PRO A 162 2.36 20.21 12.81
CA PRO A 162 1.22 19.28 12.79
C PRO A 162 0.54 19.23 11.42
N ILE A 163 0.15 18.03 10.96
CA ILE A 163 -0.48 17.85 9.65
C ILE A 163 -1.79 18.65 9.52
N ALA A 164 -2.50 18.90 10.63
CA ALA A 164 -3.65 19.81 10.70
C ALA A 164 -3.32 21.24 10.20
N GLU A 165 -2.11 21.74 10.42
CA GLU A 165 -1.68 23.09 10.05
C GLU A 165 -0.98 23.19 8.69
N VAL A 166 -0.54 22.06 8.12
CA VAL A 166 0.07 21.99 6.79
C VAL A 166 -0.95 22.43 5.72
N LYS A 167 -0.48 23.18 4.72
CA LYS A 167 -1.27 23.78 3.64
C LYS A 167 -0.74 23.39 2.27
N VAL A 168 -1.62 23.41 1.27
CA VAL A 168 -1.21 23.35 -0.14
C VAL A 168 -0.27 24.51 -0.44
N GLY A 169 0.89 24.20 -1.02
CA GLY A 169 1.99 25.12 -1.25
C GLY A 169 3.08 25.15 -0.17
N ASP A 170 2.87 24.56 1.02
CA ASP A 170 3.95 24.37 2.01
C ASP A 170 5.03 23.43 1.44
N LEU A 171 6.30 23.68 1.77
CA LEU A 171 7.42 22.82 1.37
C LEU A 171 7.74 21.78 2.46
N VAL A 172 7.70 20.50 2.10
CA VAL A 172 8.00 19.37 2.99
C VAL A 172 9.21 18.57 2.51
N VAL A 173 9.89 17.88 3.45
CA VAL A 173 11.06 17.05 3.18
C VAL A 173 10.63 15.64 2.74
N THR A 174 11.24 15.14 1.66
CA THR A 174 10.95 13.82 1.07
C THR A 174 12.02 12.77 1.42
N HIS A 175 11.79 11.50 1.06
CA HIS A 175 12.76 10.41 1.23
C HIS A 175 14.12 10.66 0.56
N ARG A 176 14.19 11.57 -0.44
CA ARG A 176 15.43 11.93 -1.14
C ARG A 176 16.15 13.14 -0.52
N ASN A 177 15.75 13.55 0.68
CA ASN A 177 16.24 14.75 1.37
C ASN A 177 16.21 15.99 0.46
N ARG A 178 15.10 16.18 -0.26
CA ARG A 178 14.80 17.40 -1.02
C ARG A 178 13.44 17.97 -0.60
N LEU A 179 13.27 19.27 -0.81
CA LEU A 179 12.03 19.98 -0.51
C LEU A 179 11.07 19.87 -1.69
N ARG A 180 9.79 19.57 -1.42
CA ARG A 180 8.73 19.52 -2.42
C ARG A 180 7.44 20.17 -1.93
N PRO A 181 6.67 20.84 -2.81
CA PRO A 181 5.40 21.44 -2.44
C PRO A 181 4.32 20.38 -2.17
N VAL A 182 3.48 20.67 -1.18
CA VAL A 182 2.20 19.99 -0.99
C VAL A 182 1.23 20.44 -2.08
N LEU A 183 0.74 19.49 -2.89
CA LEU A 183 -0.21 19.71 -3.98
C LEU A 183 -1.67 19.66 -3.50
N HIS A 184 -1.97 18.71 -2.62
CA HIS A 184 -3.31 18.47 -2.08
C HIS A 184 -3.25 18.08 -0.60
N LYS A 185 -4.36 18.24 0.10
CA LYS A 185 -4.55 17.83 1.49
C LYS A 185 -5.92 17.16 1.62
N PHE A 186 -5.97 16.08 2.39
CA PHE A 186 -7.14 15.22 2.55
C PHE A 186 -7.47 15.05 4.02
N GLU A 187 -8.74 14.80 4.31
CA GLU A 187 -9.29 14.67 5.66
C GLU A 187 -10.53 13.77 5.60
N ARG A 188 -10.67 12.86 6.57
CA ARG A 188 -11.83 11.98 6.74
C ARG A 188 -12.03 11.67 8.21
N GLU A 189 -13.27 11.43 8.64
CA GLU A 189 -13.52 10.76 9.92
C GLU A 189 -13.14 9.28 9.85
N THR A 190 -12.84 8.68 11.00
CA THR A 190 -12.62 7.24 11.13
C THR A 190 -12.95 6.69 12.51
N GLU A 191 -13.10 5.37 12.59
CA GLU A 191 -13.11 4.56 13.81
C GLU A 191 -12.24 3.32 13.54
N GLU A 192 -10.92 3.47 13.66
CA GLU A 192 -9.93 2.44 13.29
C GLU A 192 -8.71 2.47 14.25
N PRO A 193 -7.92 1.38 14.37
CA PRO A 193 -6.72 1.39 15.20
C PRO A 193 -5.58 2.18 14.54
N LEU A 194 -5.06 3.18 15.24
CA LEU A 194 -3.77 3.81 14.91
C LEU A 194 -2.63 2.91 15.36
N TYR A 195 -1.65 2.76 14.48
CA TYR A 195 -0.39 2.08 14.73
C TYR A 195 0.66 3.11 15.13
N ILE A 196 1.22 2.94 16.34
CA ILE A 196 2.18 3.83 16.97
C ILE A 196 3.55 3.15 16.89
N ILE A 197 4.43 3.65 16.02
CA ILE A 197 5.73 3.04 15.71
C ILE A 197 6.84 3.84 16.41
N LYS A 198 7.66 3.16 17.21
CA LYS A 198 8.73 3.76 18.01
C LYS A 198 10.12 3.27 17.58
N PRO A 199 10.93 4.09 16.88
CA PRO A 199 12.30 3.73 16.53
C PRO A 199 13.25 3.85 17.74
N LYS A 200 14.28 3.01 17.78
CA LYS A 200 15.21 2.89 18.90
C LYS A 200 16.23 4.03 18.93
N LYS A 201 16.44 4.66 20.10
CA LYS A 201 17.45 5.72 20.35
C LYS A 201 17.32 6.97 19.44
N VAL A 202 16.10 7.47 19.23
CA VAL A 202 15.89 8.83 18.66
C VAL A 202 15.14 9.73 19.63
N ALA A 203 15.33 11.03 19.47
CA ALA A 203 14.67 12.10 20.23
C ALA A 203 13.54 12.77 19.43
N PHE A 204 12.99 12.06 18.46
CA PHE A 204 11.75 12.42 17.77
C PHE A 204 10.56 11.78 18.48
N ASP A 205 9.37 12.31 18.25
CA ASP A 205 8.12 11.68 18.70
C ASP A 205 7.83 10.37 17.97
N GLU A 206 6.73 9.71 18.35
CA GLU A 206 6.34 8.43 17.80
C GLU A 206 5.51 8.62 16.52
N LEU A 207 5.74 7.81 15.49
CA LEU A 207 4.94 7.87 14.26
C LEU A 207 3.58 7.21 14.48
N ARG A 208 2.49 7.99 14.37
CA ARG A 208 1.11 7.50 14.53
C ARG A 208 0.38 7.55 13.19
N VAL A 209 -0.05 6.39 12.68
CA VAL A 209 -0.62 6.23 11.34
C VAL A 209 -1.74 5.19 11.30
N THR A 210 -2.61 5.23 10.29
CA THR A 210 -3.61 4.18 10.02
C THR A 210 -2.96 2.88 9.54
N GLY A 211 -3.64 1.73 9.70
CA GLY A 211 -3.03 0.41 9.48
C GLY A 211 -2.52 0.14 8.06
N ASP A 212 -3.18 0.69 7.03
CA ASP A 212 -2.74 0.59 5.63
C ASP A 212 -1.63 1.57 5.24
N HIS A 213 -1.30 2.55 6.09
CA HIS A 213 -0.31 3.58 5.80
C HIS A 213 1.08 2.97 5.58
N LYS A 214 1.69 3.19 4.42
CA LYS A 214 2.97 2.56 4.08
C LYS A 214 4.17 3.34 4.60
N VAL A 215 5.05 2.64 5.33
CA VAL A 215 6.33 3.13 5.84
C VAL A 215 7.46 2.53 5.00
N LEU A 216 8.55 3.29 4.78
CA LEU A 216 9.73 2.76 4.09
C LEU A 216 10.62 1.96 5.06
N ILE A 217 10.72 0.65 4.85
CA ILE A 217 11.41 -0.26 5.78
C ILE A 217 12.38 -1.23 5.10
N ILE A 218 13.31 -1.76 5.91
CA ILE A 218 14.10 -2.97 5.65
C ILE A 218 13.73 -4.01 6.71
N ARG A 219 13.30 -5.22 6.30
CA ARG A 219 12.98 -6.29 7.26
C ARG A 219 14.24 -6.77 8.00
N SER A 220 14.07 -7.14 9.27
CA SER A 220 15.15 -7.62 10.14
C SER A 220 15.98 -8.76 9.52
N GLU A 221 15.30 -9.67 8.83
CA GLU A 221 15.83 -10.86 8.17
C GLU A 221 16.56 -10.58 6.86
N TRP A 222 16.43 -9.38 6.27
CA TRP A 222 17.19 -8.97 5.08
C TRP A 222 18.59 -8.46 5.43
N VAL A 223 18.85 -8.09 6.69
CA VAL A 223 20.13 -7.54 7.16
C VAL A 223 21.13 -8.67 7.43
N ASN A 224 22.14 -8.82 6.57
CA ASN A 224 23.14 -9.89 6.69
C ASN A 224 24.21 -9.60 7.76
N ALA A 225 23.83 -9.76 9.04
CA ALA A 225 24.66 -9.47 10.21
C ALA A 225 26.07 -10.12 10.21
N LYS A 226 26.24 -11.29 9.56
CA LYS A 226 27.54 -11.99 9.49
C LYS A 226 28.48 -11.45 8.39
N HIS A 227 28.10 -10.45 7.59
CA HIS A 227 28.90 -9.93 6.47
C HIS A 227 29.04 -8.39 6.48
N LYS A 228 29.84 -7.86 7.42
CA LYS A 228 30.50 -6.56 7.22
C LYS A 228 31.60 -6.72 6.19
N SER A 229 31.23 -6.62 4.90
CA SER A 229 32.19 -6.65 3.80
C SER A 229 33.06 -5.38 3.82
N ARG A 230 34.19 -5.40 3.09
CA ARG A 230 35.05 -4.22 2.96
C ARG A 230 34.42 -3.10 2.11
N ASP A 231 33.32 -3.42 1.43
CA ASP A 231 32.67 -2.60 0.41
C ASP A 231 31.20 -2.25 0.79
N GLY A 232 30.83 -2.44 2.07
CA GLY A 232 29.54 -1.99 2.63
C GLY A 232 28.61 -3.09 3.16
N LEU A 233 27.42 -2.67 3.57
CA LEU A 233 26.31 -3.54 4.01
C LEU A 233 25.56 -4.10 2.79
N ARG A 234 25.39 -5.43 2.73
CA ARG A 234 24.59 -6.08 1.70
C ARG A 234 23.29 -6.62 2.27
N LEU A 235 22.17 -6.09 1.79
CA LEU A 235 20.83 -6.61 2.07
C LEU A 235 20.54 -7.87 1.24
N LYS A 236 19.48 -8.61 1.59
CA LYS A 236 18.93 -9.70 0.74
C LYS A 236 17.96 -9.16 -0.31
N GLU A 237 17.09 -8.26 0.11
CA GLU A 237 16.10 -7.55 -0.70
C GLU A 237 16.36 -6.04 -0.60
N GLU A 238 15.87 -5.27 -1.57
CA GLU A 238 15.86 -3.80 -1.50
C GLU A 238 14.82 -3.29 -0.48
N PRO A 239 14.92 -2.03 0.00
CA PRO A 239 13.93 -1.47 0.91
C PRO A 239 12.52 -1.40 0.29
N GLN A 240 11.47 -1.57 1.10
CA GLN A 240 10.10 -1.67 0.62
C GLN A 240 9.11 -0.77 1.39
N TRP A 241 8.07 -0.34 0.69
CA TRP A 241 6.93 0.39 1.23
C TRP A 241 5.89 -0.59 1.80
N ILE A 242 5.92 -0.82 3.11
CA ILE A 242 5.08 -1.83 3.78
C ILE A 242 4.03 -1.14 4.69
N PRO A 243 2.76 -1.59 4.68
CA PRO A 243 1.72 -1.08 5.58
C PRO A 243 2.09 -1.18 7.05
N ALA A 244 1.71 -0.18 7.85
CA ALA A 244 2.01 -0.10 9.28
C ALA A 244 1.55 -1.35 10.06
N LYS A 245 0.40 -1.94 9.68
CA LYS A 245 -0.13 -3.18 10.28
C LYS A 245 0.71 -4.43 10.03
N ASP A 246 1.52 -4.43 8.98
CA ASP A 246 2.37 -5.56 8.58
C ASP A 246 3.82 -5.42 9.12
N LEU A 247 4.12 -4.36 9.89
CA LEU A 247 5.42 -4.13 10.53
C LEU A 247 5.55 -4.92 11.83
N LYS A 248 6.80 -5.18 12.25
CA LYS A 248 7.13 -5.85 13.52
C LYS A 248 8.29 -5.16 14.24
N PRO A 249 8.31 -5.16 15.58
CA PRO A 249 9.48 -4.77 16.36
C PRO A 249 10.72 -5.52 15.88
N GLY A 250 11.82 -4.80 15.69
CA GLY A 250 13.08 -5.33 15.17
C GLY A 250 13.32 -5.18 13.67
N ASP A 251 12.32 -4.83 12.86
CA ASP A 251 12.53 -4.27 11.51
C ASP A 251 13.17 -2.88 11.58
N TYR A 252 13.61 -2.32 10.44
CA TYR A 252 14.27 -1.02 10.37
C TYR A 252 13.45 -0.02 9.55
N VAL A 253 13.16 1.16 10.11
CA VAL A 253 12.56 2.29 9.36
C VAL A 253 13.64 3.21 8.82
N ALA A 254 13.40 3.81 7.65
CA ALA A 254 14.22 4.91 7.15
C ALA A 254 13.95 6.20 7.95
N LEU A 255 15.00 6.82 8.48
CA LEU A 255 14.98 8.17 9.02
C LEU A 255 15.73 9.15 8.12
N VAL A 256 15.17 10.36 7.99
CA VAL A 256 15.87 11.53 7.44
C VAL A 256 16.33 12.41 8.59
N TYR A 257 17.64 12.55 8.75
CA TYR A 257 18.23 13.54 9.65
C TYR A 257 18.43 14.86 8.89
N GLN A 258 18.24 16.00 9.55
CA GLN A 258 18.61 17.30 8.98
C GLN A 258 20.08 17.29 8.58
N VAL A 259 20.34 17.44 7.27
CA VAL A 259 21.69 17.59 6.72
C VAL A 259 22.15 19.02 6.95
N ASP A 260 23.41 19.20 7.35
CA ASP A 260 24.06 20.45 7.78
C ASP A 260 23.50 21.76 7.17
N GLU A 261 23.32 22.78 8.01
CA GLU A 261 23.00 24.17 7.66
C GLU A 261 23.97 24.79 6.61
N THR A 262 25.10 24.14 6.34
CA THR A 262 26.10 24.54 5.35
C THR A 262 25.75 24.12 3.92
N ARG A 263 24.87 23.12 3.71
CA ARG A 263 24.39 22.73 2.38
C ARG A 263 23.30 23.69 1.90
N LYS A 264 23.72 24.81 1.31
CA LYS A 264 22.83 25.64 0.48
C LYS A 264 22.22 24.79 -0.62
N ILE A 265 20.91 24.57 -0.55
CA ILE A 265 20.12 24.01 -1.64
C ILE A 265 20.07 25.09 -2.73
N GLU A 266 20.80 24.90 -3.84
CA GLU A 266 20.67 25.80 -4.99
C GLU A 266 19.30 25.57 -5.66
N PRO A 267 18.54 26.64 -5.98
CA PRO A 267 17.30 26.51 -6.74
C PRO A 267 17.59 25.88 -8.11
N PHE A 268 16.85 24.83 -8.46
CA PHE A 268 17.05 24.08 -9.71
C PHE A 268 16.66 24.93 -10.94
N LEU A 269 17.60 25.74 -11.42
CA LEU A 269 17.45 26.53 -12.64
C LEU A 269 17.63 25.65 -13.87
N MET A 270 16.57 25.57 -14.67
CA MET A 270 16.46 24.72 -15.85
C MET A 270 17.36 25.19 -17.00
N GLY A 271 18.63 24.77 -17.03
CA GLY A 271 19.51 25.02 -18.18
C GLY A 271 20.95 24.52 -18.11
N ALA A 272 21.47 24.12 -19.29
CA ALA A 272 22.88 23.98 -19.67
C ALA A 272 23.75 22.80 -19.14
N MET A 273 23.80 21.74 -19.96
CA MET A 273 24.99 21.07 -20.51
C MET A 273 26.05 20.34 -19.64
N ILE A 274 26.43 19.16 -20.15
CA ILE A 274 27.47 18.23 -19.64
C ILE A 274 28.89 18.75 -19.99
N PRO A 275 29.87 18.66 -19.07
CA PRO A 275 31.11 17.88 -19.35
C PRO A 275 31.38 16.78 -18.30
N ASN A 276 32.35 15.89 -18.59
CA ASN A 276 32.69 14.69 -17.79
C ASN A 276 34.10 14.84 -17.10
N PRO A 277 34.82 13.81 -16.60
CA PRO A 277 35.27 13.81 -15.20
C PRO A 277 36.80 13.82 -15.02
N VAL A 278 37.28 13.90 -13.77
CA VAL A 278 38.69 13.67 -13.40
C VAL A 278 38.77 12.85 -12.11
N HIS A 279 39.67 11.87 -12.06
CA HIS A 279 40.01 11.07 -10.87
C HIS A 279 41.09 11.75 -10.03
N ASP A 280 41.15 11.48 -8.72
CA ASP A 280 42.44 11.15 -8.06
C ASP A 280 42.26 10.31 -6.78
N THR A 281 43.35 9.76 -6.22
CA THR A 281 43.30 8.65 -5.24
C THR A 281 44.15 8.80 -3.96
N MET A 282 43.53 8.55 -2.79
CA MET A 282 44.13 7.95 -1.56
C MET A 282 45.26 8.77 -0.86
N PRO A 283 45.80 8.38 0.34
CA PRO A 283 45.56 7.18 1.17
C PRO A 283 45.21 7.44 2.67
N ILE A 284 45.07 6.34 3.42
CA ILE A 284 44.79 6.25 4.86
C ILE A 284 46.09 6.05 5.66
N THR A 285 46.16 6.50 6.92
CA THR A 285 47.17 6.08 7.91
C THR A 285 46.56 5.73 9.27
N THR A 286 47.09 4.70 9.93
CA THR A 286 46.51 4.00 11.11
C THR A 286 47.22 4.35 12.42
N ILE A 287 46.48 4.47 13.55
CA ILE A 287 47.02 4.39 14.93
C ILE A 287 46.07 3.60 15.85
N ALA A 288 46.63 2.75 16.72
CA ALA A 288 46.02 1.93 17.79
C ALA A 288 47.14 1.53 18.79
N PRO A 289 46.90 0.96 20.01
CA PRO A 289 45.68 0.32 20.53
C PRO A 289 45.03 1.08 21.73
N ASP A 290 44.80 0.63 22.97
CA ASP A 290 45.37 -0.43 23.85
C ASP A 290 44.28 -1.14 24.74
N PHE A 291 44.67 -2.00 25.68
CA PHE A 291 43.86 -3.01 26.39
C PHE A 291 43.23 -2.60 27.75
N VAL A 292 42.07 -3.22 28.06
CA VAL A 292 41.76 -3.86 29.37
C VAL A 292 40.95 -5.15 29.11
N SER A 293 41.12 -6.20 29.93
CA SER A 293 40.48 -7.52 29.74
C SER A 293 39.81 -8.08 31.00
N TRP A 294 38.64 -8.72 30.86
CA TRP A 294 37.98 -9.54 31.90
C TRP A 294 37.40 -10.85 31.28
N PRO A 295 37.12 -11.91 32.07
CA PRO A 295 37.20 -13.30 31.60
C PRO A 295 35.94 -13.88 30.94
N GLN A 296 36.14 -15.01 30.28
CA GLN A 296 35.12 -15.75 29.52
C GLN A 296 34.01 -16.32 30.41
N PHE A 297 32.76 -16.03 30.02
CA PHE A 297 31.66 -16.99 30.09
C PHE A 297 31.08 -17.14 28.68
N ILE A 298 30.84 -18.39 28.26
CA ILE A 298 30.16 -18.69 26.99
C ILE A 298 28.68 -18.92 27.31
N ALA A 299 27.81 -18.13 26.67
CA ALA A 299 26.38 -18.36 26.58
C ALA A 299 25.93 -17.92 25.17
N ASP A 300 25.55 -18.91 24.37
CA ASP A 300 24.80 -18.94 23.11
C ASP A 300 24.67 -17.67 22.22
N GLU A 301 24.96 -17.80 20.92
CA GLU A 301 24.98 -16.70 19.92
C GLU A 301 23.62 -15.98 19.72
N ILE A 302 23.26 -15.07 20.61
CA ILE A 302 22.36 -13.96 20.26
C ILE A 302 23.15 -12.99 19.39
N ILE A 303 22.88 -13.00 18.09
CA ILE A 303 23.40 -11.99 17.16
C ILE A 303 22.64 -10.69 17.42
N GLU A 304 23.24 -9.76 18.18
CA GLU A 304 22.72 -8.40 18.29
C GLU A 304 22.79 -7.69 16.92
N LEU A 305 21.67 -7.74 16.20
CA LEU A 305 21.37 -6.85 15.09
C LEU A 305 21.47 -5.40 15.57
N ALA A 306 22.33 -4.62 14.91
CA ALA A 306 22.67 -3.25 15.27
C ALA A 306 21.42 -2.37 15.45
N ALA A 307 21.47 -1.41 16.38
CA ALA A 307 20.35 -0.49 16.60
C ALA A 307 20.07 0.40 15.37
N ASP A 308 21.11 0.72 14.60
CA ASP A 308 21.07 1.61 13.47
C ASP A 308 22.19 1.30 12.45
N PHE A 309 21.98 1.68 11.18
CA PHE A 309 22.98 1.66 10.11
C PHE A 309 22.67 2.69 9.02
N GLU A 310 23.63 3.02 8.17
CA GLU A 310 23.44 3.86 6.98
C GLU A 310 23.39 2.99 5.71
N TYR A 311 22.45 3.28 4.82
CA TYR A 311 22.29 2.63 3.52
C TYR A 311 21.52 3.55 2.58
N ASP A 312 22.00 3.69 1.33
CA ASP A 312 21.47 4.62 0.31
C ASP A 312 21.15 6.04 0.83
N ASN A 313 22.14 6.67 1.47
CA ASN A 313 22.06 8.04 2.04
C ASN A 313 21.01 8.25 3.15
N LEU A 314 20.24 7.21 3.49
CA LEU A 314 19.29 7.19 4.60
C LEU A 314 19.89 6.48 5.82
N LYS A 315 19.45 6.90 7.01
CA LYS A 315 19.82 6.24 8.26
C LYS A 315 18.66 5.36 8.72
N TRP A 316 18.92 4.06 8.77
CA TRP A 316 17.95 3.03 9.09
C TRP A 316 18.03 2.71 10.57
N VAL A 317 16.91 2.86 11.27
CA VAL A 317 16.82 2.70 12.72
C VAL A 317 15.85 1.59 13.06
N ARG A 318 16.28 0.69 13.95
CA ARG A 318 15.52 -0.47 14.36
C ARG A 318 14.28 -0.05 15.15
N ILE A 319 13.11 -0.57 14.81
CA ILE A 319 11.88 -0.39 15.57
C ILE A 319 12.06 -1.09 16.93
N ASP A 320 11.86 -0.35 18.02
CA ASP A 320 11.95 -0.89 19.38
C ASP A 320 10.58 -1.42 19.85
N GLU A 321 9.51 -0.72 19.48
CA GLU A 321 8.14 -1.00 19.92
C GLU A 321 7.14 -0.61 18.82
N ILE A 322 6.05 -1.37 18.72
CA ILE A 322 4.84 -0.97 17.99
C ILE A 322 3.66 -1.17 18.94
N ARG A 323 2.82 -0.16 19.10
CA ARG A 323 1.54 -0.22 19.83
C ARG A 323 0.37 0.03 18.90
N THR A 324 -0.82 -0.41 19.31
CA THR A 324 -2.09 -0.01 18.70
C THR A 324 -2.94 0.79 19.68
N GLU A 325 -3.63 1.80 19.18
CA GLU A 325 -4.56 2.65 19.92
C GLU A 325 -5.87 2.76 19.12
N ASN A 326 -7.00 2.39 19.72
CA ASN A 326 -8.31 2.59 19.07
C ASN A 326 -8.58 4.08 18.97
N TYR A 327 -8.77 4.59 17.75
CA TYR A 327 -8.95 6.01 17.48
C TYR A 327 -10.31 6.27 16.83
N THR A 328 -10.96 7.36 17.25
CA THR A 328 -12.20 7.86 16.64
C THR A 328 -12.07 9.36 16.40
N GLY A 329 -12.17 9.80 15.14
CA GLY A 329 -12.05 11.21 14.77
C GLY A 329 -11.43 11.42 13.38
N ALA A 330 -11.14 12.69 13.08
CA ALA A 330 -10.55 13.09 11.81
C ALA A 330 -9.10 12.58 11.65
N VAL A 331 -8.80 11.95 10.51
CA VAL A 331 -7.45 11.59 10.07
C VAL A 331 -7.17 12.22 8.70
N LEU A 332 -5.94 12.68 8.51
CA LEU A 332 -5.50 13.50 7.38
C LEU A 332 -4.35 12.87 6.61
N ASP A 333 -4.15 13.31 5.38
CA ASP A 333 -2.94 13.06 4.60
C ASP A 333 -2.65 14.20 3.60
N ILE A 334 -1.45 14.21 3.00
CA ILE A 334 -1.02 15.22 2.02
C ILE A 334 -0.38 14.60 0.77
N GLU A 335 -0.72 15.13 -0.40
CA GLU A 335 0.03 14.81 -1.63
C GLU A 335 1.21 15.76 -1.78
N VAL A 336 2.41 15.19 -1.88
CA VAL A 336 3.69 15.86 -2.15
C VAL A 336 4.15 15.55 -3.58
N GLU A 337 4.65 16.58 -4.26
CA GLU A 337 5.12 16.54 -5.65
C GLU A 337 6.35 15.61 -5.88
N GLU A 338 6.42 14.98 -7.06
CA GLU A 338 7.50 14.12 -7.61
C GLU A 338 7.91 12.87 -6.81
N ASP A 339 8.26 13.00 -5.53
CA ASP A 339 8.82 11.89 -4.74
C ASP A 339 7.75 10.99 -4.11
N HIS A 340 6.51 11.47 -4.09
CA HIS A 340 5.33 10.79 -3.55
C HIS A 340 5.52 10.20 -2.13
N SER A 341 6.36 10.87 -1.33
CA SER A 341 6.67 10.56 0.07
C SER A 341 6.87 11.83 0.90
N LEU A 342 6.71 11.72 2.21
CA LEU A 342 7.10 12.75 3.17
C LEU A 342 7.88 12.17 4.36
N VAL A 343 8.37 13.05 5.23
CA VAL A 343 8.97 12.71 6.53
C VAL A 343 8.02 13.15 7.66
N SER A 344 7.64 12.22 8.53
CA SER A 344 6.83 12.48 9.73
C SER A 344 7.49 11.85 10.96
N ALA A 345 7.59 12.61 12.06
CA ALA A 345 8.34 12.21 13.26
C ALA A 345 9.75 11.64 12.94
N GLY A 346 10.42 12.22 11.93
CA GLY A 346 11.72 11.78 11.40
C GLY A 346 11.68 10.54 10.49
N VAL A 347 10.57 9.80 10.44
CA VAL A 347 10.38 8.57 9.66
C VAL A 347 9.88 8.88 8.25
N VAL A 348 10.39 8.14 7.25
CA VAL A 348 9.92 8.21 5.87
C VAL A 348 8.64 7.40 5.65
N ILE A 349 7.60 8.07 5.13
CA ILE A 349 6.29 7.47 4.82
C ILE A 349 5.81 7.83 3.40
N SER A 350 4.98 6.97 2.82
CA SER A 350 4.40 7.12 1.48
C SER A 350 3.16 8.01 1.55
N ASN A 351 3.03 8.97 0.64
CA ASN A 351 1.77 9.67 0.45
C ASN A 351 0.64 8.68 0.09
N CYS A 352 -0.60 9.09 0.30
CA CYS A 352 -1.75 8.49 -0.34
C CYS A 352 -2.07 9.16 -1.69
N TYR A 353 -2.37 8.35 -2.70
CA TYR A 353 -2.83 8.83 -4.01
C TYR A 353 -4.35 9.07 -4.00
N VAL A 354 -4.77 10.08 -3.23
CA VAL A 354 -6.19 10.48 -3.18
C VAL A 354 -6.50 11.47 -4.28
N ILE A 355 -7.41 11.08 -5.17
CA ILE A 355 -8.05 12.04 -6.07
C ILE A 355 -9.24 12.63 -5.30
N PRO A 356 -9.32 13.96 -5.11
CA PRO A 356 -10.43 14.58 -4.39
C PRO A 356 -11.75 14.37 -5.14
N SER A 357 -12.85 14.20 -4.39
CA SER A 357 -14.19 14.01 -4.95
C SER A 357 -14.50 15.07 -6.02
N PRO A 358 -14.96 14.67 -7.22
CA PRO A 358 -15.20 15.61 -8.31
C PRO A 358 -16.25 16.64 -7.91
N HIS A 359 -16.02 17.91 -8.24
CA HIS A 359 -17.10 18.91 -8.23
C HIS A 359 -18.25 18.42 -9.12
N ASP A 360 -19.45 18.27 -8.56
CA ASP A 360 -20.63 17.72 -9.26
C ASP A 360 -21.02 18.57 -10.48
N SER A 361 -20.40 18.21 -11.60
CA SER A 361 -20.38 18.97 -12.84
C SER A 361 -19.62 18.15 -13.88
N ARG A 362 -19.98 18.31 -15.16
CA ARG A 362 -19.29 17.61 -16.25
C ARG A 362 -17.83 18.03 -16.41
N GLU A 363 -17.49 19.28 -16.08
CA GLU A 363 -16.10 19.75 -16.11
C GLU A 363 -15.29 19.21 -14.92
N GLY A 364 -15.87 19.24 -13.71
CA GLY A 364 -15.24 18.68 -12.51
C GLY A 364 -14.89 17.20 -12.69
N ILE A 365 -15.86 16.37 -13.09
CA ILE A 365 -15.64 14.95 -13.38
C ILE A 365 -14.51 14.73 -14.40
N MET A 366 -14.47 15.50 -15.50
CA MET A 366 -13.42 15.35 -16.52
C MET A 366 -12.05 15.84 -16.05
N ARG A 367 -11.99 16.89 -15.21
CA ARG A 367 -10.75 17.39 -14.60
C ARG A 367 -10.20 16.37 -13.59
N THR A 368 -11.07 15.85 -12.74
CA THR A 368 -10.78 14.77 -11.78
C THR A 368 -10.28 13.51 -12.50
N LEU A 369 -10.92 13.08 -13.59
CA LEU A 369 -10.46 11.95 -14.41
C LEU A 369 -9.08 12.21 -15.05
N GLY A 370 -8.80 13.46 -15.45
CA GLY A 370 -7.46 13.89 -15.88
C GLY A 370 -6.42 13.75 -14.77
N GLN A 371 -6.74 14.17 -13.54
CA GLN A 371 -5.89 13.98 -12.37
C GLN A 371 -5.70 12.49 -12.04
N MET A 372 -6.76 11.66 -12.09
CA MET A 372 -6.64 10.20 -11.95
C MET A 372 -5.66 9.60 -12.95
N THR A 373 -5.75 10.02 -14.22
CA THR A 373 -4.90 9.51 -15.30
C THR A 373 -3.44 9.89 -15.11
N GLU A 374 -3.18 11.14 -14.71
CA GLU A 374 -1.84 11.68 -14.45
C GLU A 374 -1.22 11.18 -13.13
N ILE A 375 -2.03 10.73 -12.18
CA ILE A 375 -1.57 10.08 -10.94
C ILE A 375 -1.28 8.59 -11.22
N MET A 376 -2.18 7.89 -11.90
CA MET A 376 -2.01 6.46 -12.22
C MET A 376 -0.94 6.18 -13.27
N SER A 377 -0.47 7.19 -14.02
CA SER A 377 0.68 7.07 -14.93
C SER A 377 2.04 7.11 -14.21
N ARG A 378 2.06 7.38 -12.90
CA ARG A 378 3.28 7.55 -12.07
C ARG A 378 3.50 6.42 -11.04
N GLY A 379 2.58 5.46 -10.96
CA GLY A 379 2.58 4.34 -9.99
C GLY A 379 3.26 3.08 -10.48
#